data_AF-A0A0V8QHU3-F1
#
_entry.id   AF-A0A0V8QHU3-F1
#
_cell.length_a   1.000
_cell.length_b   1.000
_cell.length_c   1.000
_cell.angle_alpha   90.00
_cell.angle_beta   90.00
_cell.angle_gamma   90.00
#
_symmetry.space_group_name_H-M   'P 1'
#
loop_
_entity.id
_entity.type
_entity.pdbx_description
1 polymer ?
#
loop_
_entity_poly.entity_id
_entity_poly.type
_entity_poly.pdbx_seq_one_letter_code
_entity_poly.pdbx_strand_id
1 'polypeptide(L)'
;MFFLEVRIISPTGRLLTVNRAVPIVETIFDFNGESRFLGDVCRNGTKPNGIAILHDSSSIFEDNLSELVVGNLQSDVVEQIMQSLLVNGYYDFSQMGYQSTKMADKVVIDGGKSKPYTNEITFMSSKSYCSFVGNGFIAEEFAEEDEDCE
;
A
#
# COMPACT_ATOMS: atom_id res chain seq x y z
N MET A 1 12.77 -19.91 -18.18
CA MET A 1 12.70 -19.29 -16.84
C MET A 1 11.30 -18.75 -16.71
N PHE A 2 10.42 -19.44 -15.98
CA PHE A 2 9.06 -18.95 -15.74
C PHE A 2 9.16 -17.91 -14.62
N PHE A 3 8.82 -16.65 -14.90
CA PHE A 3 8.54 -15.70 -13.84
C PHE A 3 7.28 -16.20 -13.14
N LEU A 4 7.37 -16.50 -11.84
CA LEU A 4 6.19 -16.80 -11.03
C LEU A 4 5.29 -15.56 -11.05
N GLU A 5 4.13 -15.67 -11.68
CA GLU A 5 3.10 -14.64 -11.62
C GLU A 5 2.57 -14.59 -10.19
N VAL A 6 2.75 -13.45 -9.51
CA VAL A 6 2.29 -13.27 -8.13
C VAL A 6 0.86 -12.77 -8.14
N ARG A 7 -0.01 -13.40 -7.34
CA ARG A 7 -1.44 -13.05 -7.25
C ARG A 7 -1.90 -12.91 -5.81
N ILE A 8 -2.92 -12.11 -5.57
CA ILE A 8 -3.54 -11.99 -4.25
C ILE A 8 -5.06 -12.05 -4.36
N ILE A 9 -5.71 -12.53 -3.30
CA ILE A 9 -7.11 -12.17 -3.05
C ILE A 9 -7.08 -10.93 -2.16
N SER A 10 -7.60 -9.82 -2.67
CA SER A 10 -7.71 -8.54 -1.94
C SER A 10 -8.61 -8.66 -0.71
N PRO A 11 -8.54 -7.71 0.24
CA PRO A 11 -9.46 -7.62 1.39
C PRO A 11 -10.94 -7.69 1.02
N THR A 12 -11.31 -7.20 -0.18
CA THR A 12 -12.70 -7.24 -0.69
C THR A 12 -13.03 -8.52 -1.45
N GLY A 13 -12.11 -9.47 -1.56
CA GLY A 13 -12.32 -10.76 -2.25
C GLY A 13 -12.02 -10.78 -3.76
N ARG A 14 -11.46 -9.70 -4.32
CA ARG A 14 -11.06 -9.65 -5.76
C ARG A 14 -9.71 -10.32 -5.96
N LEU A 15 -9.57 -11.11 -7.03
CA LEU A 15 -8.27 -11.65 -7.48
C LEU A 15 -7.50 -10.57 -8.24
N LEU A 16 -6.28 -10.27 -7.81
CA LEU A 16 -5.41 -9.25 -8.41
C LEU A 16 -4.05 -9.85 -8.79
N THR A 17 -3.51 -9.45 -9.93
CA THR A 17 -2.12 -9.74 -10.31
C THR A 17 -1.22 -8.66 -9.73
N VAL A 18 -0.17 -9.06 -9.03
CA VAL A 18 0.72 -8.16 -8.30
C VAL A 18 1.90 -7.75 -9.19
N ASN A 19 2.07 -6.45 -9.38
CA ASN A 19 3.22 -5.88 -10.07
C ASN A 19 4.39 -5.71 -9.10
N ARG A 20 4.09 -5.25 -7.87
CA ARG A 20 5.08 -5.04 -6.81
C ARG A 20 4.41 -5.14 -5.44
N ALA A 21 5.09 -5.75 -4.48
CA ALA A 21 4.72 -5.68 -3.07
C ALA A 21 5.94 -5.21 -2.25
N VAL A 22 5.73 -4.27 -1.32
CA VAL A 22 6.79 -3.76 -0.45
C VAL A 22 6.29 -3.68 1.00
N PRO A 23 7.14 -4.07 1.98
CA PRO A 23 6.84 -3.80 3.38
C PRO A 23 6.94 -2.31 3.67
N ILE A 24 6.01 -1.79 4.47
CA ILE A 24 5.97 -0.37 4.89
C ILE A 24 5.99 -0.25 6.42
N VAL A 25 6.34 0.95 6.87
CA VAL A 25 6.29 1.36 8.27
C VAL A 25 5.37 2.57 8.36
N GLU A 26 4.39 2.47 9.25
CA GLU A 26 3.37 3.48 9.49
C GLU A 26 3.43 3.94 10.94
N THR A 27 3.22 5.22 11.19
CA THR A 27 3.18 5.78 12.55
C THR A 27 2.24 6.98 12.58
N ILE A 28 1.53 7.10 13.71
CA ILE A 28 0.77 8.29 14.05
C ILE A 28 1.59 9.09 15.06
N PHE A 29 1.74 10.38 14.82
CA PHE A 29 2.43 11.30 15.74
C PHE A 29 1.64 12.59 15.88
N ASP A 30 1.72 13.22 17.05
CA ASP A 30 1.07 14.51 17.27
C ASP A 30 2.04 15.65 16.91
N PHE A 31 1.58 16.54 16.04
CA PHE A 31 2.31 17.73 15.63
C PHE A 31 1.38 18.94 15.72
N ASN A 32 1.78 19.96 16.48
CA ASN A 32 0.96 21.17 16.74
C ASN A 32 -0.46 20.87 17.27
N GLY A 33 -0.61 19.81 18.09
CA GLY A 33 -1.90 19.42 18.66
C GLY A 33 -2.81 18.64 17.70
N GLU A 34 -2.33 18.33 16.50
CA GLU A 34 -3.02 17.50 15.51
C GLU A 34 -2.30 16.16 15.32
N SER A 35 -3.05 15.07 15.31
CA SER A 35 -2.51 13.75 14.98
C SER A 35 -2.30 13.65 13.47
N ARG A 36 -1.06 13.35 13.07
CA ARG A 36 -0.64 13.17 11.68
C ARG A 36 -0.26 11.72 11.44
N PHE A 37 -0.53 11.24 10.22
CA PHE A 37 -0.12 9.93 9.76
C PHE A 37 1.13 10.06 8.90
N LEU A 38 2.11 9.19 9.13
CA LEU A 38 3.30 9.03 8.29
C LEU A 38 3.44 7.57 7.89
N GLY A 39 3.66 7.33 6.59
CA GLY A 39 4.02 6.04 6.02
C GLY A 39 5.29 6.19 5.18
N ASP A 40 6.17 5.20 5.23
CA ASP A 40 7.32 5.07 4.32
C ASP A 40 7.64 3.59 4.06
N VAL A 41 8.38 3.30 3.00
CA VAL A 41 8.90 1.97 2.70
C VAL A 41 9.85 1.55 3.82
N CYS A 42 9.68 0.32 4.32
CA CYS A 42 10.52 -0.20 5.39
C CYS A 42 11.99 -0.27 4.94
N ARG A 43 12.88 0.34 5.73
CA ARG A 43 14.34 0.32 5.51
C ARG A 43 15.03 -0.50 6.60
N ASN A 44 16.28 -0.86 6.36
CA ASN A 44 17.06 -1.68 7.29
C ASN A 44 17.05 -1.09 8.71
N GLY A 45 16.57 -1.88 9.68
CA GLY A 45 16.52 -1.52 11.10
C GLY A 45 15.15 -1.08 11.62
N THR A 46 14.14 -0.89 10.76
CA THR A 46 12.76 -0.60 11.19
C THR A 46 11.89 -1.86 11.13
N LYS A 47 10.92 -1.97 12.06
CA LYS A 47 9.96 -3.08 12.06
C LYS A 47 8.76 -2.72 11.20
N PRO A 48 8.47 -3.44 10.11
CA PRO A 48 7.31 -3.15 9.27
C PRO A 48 6.01 -3.43 10.04
N ASN A 49 4.97 -2.69 9.69
CA ASN A 49 3.62 -2.88 10.21
C ASN A 49 2.57 -2.72 9.11
N GLY A 50 2.95 -2.87 7.84
CA GLY A 50 2.04 -2.89 6.72
C GLY A 50 2.72 -3.37 5.45
N ILE A 51 1.92 -3.55 4.40
CA ILE A 51 2.37 -3.88 3.04
C ILE A 51 1.63 -2.99 2.05
N ALA A 52 2.38 -2.39 1.13
CA ALA A 52 1.84 -1.71 -0.04
C ALA A 52 1.99 -2.60 -1.28
N ILE A 53 0.91 -2.75 -2.04
CA ILE A 53 0.80 -3.66 -3.18
C ILE A 53 0.36 -2.85 -4.40
N LEU A 54 1.25 -2.77 -5.38
CA LEU A 54 0.96 -2.20 -6.68
C LEU A 54 0.40 -3.29 -7.59
N HIS A 55 -0.75 -3.04 -8.21
CA HIS A 55 -1.37 -3.92 -9.18
C HIS A 55 -1.98 -3.12 -10.32
N ASP A 56 -2.17 -3.78 -11.47
CA ASP A 56 -2.93 -3.18 -12.56
C ASP A 56 -4.41 -3.08 -12.18
N SER A 57 -4.99 -1.92 -12.49
CA SER A 57 -6.42 -1.67 -12.43
C SER A 57 -6.91 -1.68 -13.87
N SER A 58 -7.54 -2.79 -14.28
CA SER A 58 -8.09 -2.92 -15.62
C SER A 58 -9.38 -2.11 -15.73
N SER A 59 -9.25 -0.82 -16.05
CA SER A 59 -10.35 -0.08 -16.64
C SER A 59 -10.35 -0.34 -18.15
N ILE A 60 -11.53 -0.45 -18.76
CA ILE A 60 -11.70 -0.77 -20.19
C ILE A 60 -11.16 0.35 -21.11
N PHE A 61 -10.74 1.47 -20.52
CA PHE A 61 -10.44 2.70 -21.24
C PHE A 61 -8.98 3.17 -21.06
N GLU A 62 -8.29 2.78 -19.98
CA GLU A 62 -6.93 3.22 -19.65
C GLU A 62 -6.18 2.19 -18.77
N ASP A 63 -4.88 2.04 -19.03
CA ASP A 63 -3.93 1.31 -18.18
C ASP A 63 -3.67 2.13 -16.90
N ASN A 64 -4.45 1.84 -15.87
CA ASN A 64 -4.36 2.50 -14.58
C ASN A 64 -3.63 1.60 -13.58
N LEU A 65 -2.74 2.18 -12.77
CA LEU A 65 -2.09 1.49 -11.67
C LEU A 65 -2.87 1.77 -10.39
N SER A 66 -3.06 0.76 -9.55
CA SER A 66 -3.67 0.88 -8.24
C SER A 66 -2.70 0.42 -7.15
N GLU A 67 -2.69 1.13 -6.04
CA GLU A 67 -1.99 0.75 -4.83
C GLU A 67 -2.99 0.36 -3.74
N LEU A 68 -2.85 -0.88 -3.27
CA LEU A 68 -3.57 -1.43 -2.13
C LEU A 68 -2.63 -1.46 -0.93
N VAL A 69 -3.03 -0.81 0.16
CA VAL A 69 -2.34 -0.83 1.45
C VAL A 69 -3.10 -1.71 2.43
N VAL A 70 -2.39 -2.65 3.04
CA VAL A 70 -2.85 -3.41 4.21
C VAL A 70 -1.95 -3.04 5.39
N GLY A 71 -2.48 -2.21 6.29
CA GLY A 71 -1.72 -1.59 7.37
C GLY A 71 -2.14 -2.05 8.76
N ASN A 72 -1.41 -1.57 9.77
CA ASN A 72 -1.52 -2.02 11.17
C ASN A 72 -1.40 -3.56 11.36
N LEU A 73 -0.39 -4.15 10.75
CA LEU A 73 -0.01 -5.56 10.91
C LEU A 73 1.11 -5.70 11.96
N GLN A 74 1.24 -6.90 12.53
CA GLN A 74 2.44 -7.27 13.30
C GLN A 74 3.61 -7.56 12.35
N SER A 75 4.83 -7.25 12.77
CA SER A 75 6.04 -7.39 11.93
C SER A 75 6.25 -8.82 11.43
N ASP A 76 6.01 -9.81 12.28
CA ASP A 76 6.11 -11.24 11.93
C ASP A 76 5.05 -11.65 10.90
N VAL A 77 3.84 -11.09 10.98
CA VAL A 77 2.78 -11.28 9.98
C VAL A 77 3.19 -10.67 8.65
N VAL A 78 3.77 -9.47 8.63
CA VAL A 78 4.29 -8.85 7.41
C VAL A 78 5.37 -9.73 6.77
N GLU A 79 6.32 -10.22 7.55
CA GLU A 79 7.38 -11.12 7.08
C GLU A 79 6.80 -12.42 6.48
N GLN A 80 5.81 -13.03 7.14
CA GLN A 80 5.13 -14.23 6.64
C GLN A 80 4.41 -14.00 5.31
N ILE A 81 3.72 -12.86 5.16
CA ILE A 81 3.04 -12.50 3.91
C ILE A 81 4.07 -12.32 2.80
N MET A 82 5.12 -11.54 3.04
CA MET A 82 6.17 -11.30 2.05
C MET A 82 6.85 -12.62 1.62
N GLN A 83 7.10 -13.53 2.57
CA GLN A 83 7.62 -14.86 2.26
C GLN A 83 6.64 -15.69 1.44
N SER A 84 5.33 -15.66 1.75
CA SER A 84 4.31 -16.37 0.96
C SER A 84 4.23 -15.84 -0.47
N LEU A 85 4.28 -14.51 -0.65
CA LEU A 85 4.31 -13.89 -1.98
C LEU A 85 5.56 -14.30 -2.76
N LEU A 86 6.72 -14.37 -2.10
CA LEU A 86 7.99 -14.76 -2.73
C LEU A 86 8.05 -16.25 -3.11
N VAL A 87 7.62 -17.13 -2.22
CA VAL A 87 7.77 -18.59 -2.37
C VAL A 87 6.58 -19.22 -3.09
N ASN A 88 5.37 -18.83 -2.70
CA ASN A 88 4.13 -19.44 -3.20
C ASN A 88 3.54 -18.63 -4.37
N GLY A 89 3.98 -17.39 -4.58
CA GLY A 89 3.37 -16.48 -5.56
C GLY A 89 1.93 -16.09 -5.21
N TYR A 90 1.50 -16.30 -3.96
CA TYR A 90 0.11 -16.13 -3.57
C TYR A 90 -0.09 -15.71 -2.11
N TYR A 91 -1.11 -14.88 -1.86
CA TYR A 91 -1.65 -14.62 -0.52
C TYR A 91 -3.14 -14.25 -0.53
N ASP A 92 -3.90 -14.66 0.48
CA ASP A 92 -5.33 -14.32 0.63
C ASP A 92 -5.54 -13.33 1.80
N PHE A 93 -5.78 -12.06 1.47
CA PHE A 93 -6.05 -11.01 2.44
C PHE A 93 -7.49 -10.99 2.93
N SER A 94 -8.44 -11.65 2.24
CA SER A 94 -9.86 -11.59 2.61
C SER A 94 -10.16 -12.21 3.99
N GLN A 95 -9.26 -13.05 4.50
CA GLN A 95 -9.43 -13.81 5.74
C GLN A 95 -8.98 -13.05 7.01
N MET A 96 -8.33 -11.88 6.90
CA MET A 96 -7.66 -11.22 8.02
C MET A 96 -8.59 -10.51 9.03
N GLY A 97 -9.85 -10.25 8.69
CA GLY A 97 -10.80 -9.55 9.55
C GLY A 97 -10.41 -8.09 9.86
N TYR A 98 -10.97 -7.14 9.12
CA TYR A 98 -10.53 -5.74 9.13
C TYR A 98 -11.22 -4.86 10.19
N GLN A 99 -10.61 -3.71 10.48
CA GLN A 99 -11.26 -2.62 11.19
C GLN A 99 -12.54 -2.19 10.45
N SER A 100 -13.60 -1.83 11.19
CA SER A 100 -14.85 -1.36 10.59
C SER A 100 -14.72 0.12 10.25
N THR A 101 -14.35 0.43 9.01
CA THR A 101 -14.20 1.81 8.55
C THR A 101 -15.58 2.37 8.18
N LYS A 102 -16.43 2.65 9.17
CA LYS A 102 -17.59 3.52 8.98
C LYS A 102 -17.11 4.96 9.12
N MET A 103 -17.32 5.76 8.09
CA MET A 103 -16.99 7.19 7.94
C MET A 103 -16.55 7.92 9.23
N ALA A 104 -15.36 8.55 9.16
CA ALA A 104 -14.79 9.52 10.10
C ALA A 104 -14.10 9.00 11.39
N ASP A 105 -14.09 7.69 11.67
CA ASP A 105 -13.28 7.16 12.77
C ASP A 105 -11.79 7.06 12.36
N LYS A 106 -10.90 7.58 13.22
CA LYS A 106 -9.44 7.52 13.03
C LYS A 106 -9.01 6.05 12.99
N VAL A 107 -8.37 5.62 11.90
CA VAL A 107 -7.68 4.33 11.81
C VAL A 107 -6.72 4.19 12.99
N VAL A 108 -6.79 3.06 13.70
CA VAL A 108 -5.88 2.77 14.81
C VAL A 108 -4.62 2.11 14.26
N ILE A 109 -3.46 2.67 14.61
CA ILE A 109 -2.13 2.15 14.25
C ILE A 109 -1.35 1.96 15.54
N ASP A 110 -1.23 0.70 15.96
CA ASP A 110 -0.62 0.28 17.22
C ASP A 110 0.37 -0.88 17.03
N GLY A 111 0.82 -1.10 15.79
CA GLY A 111 1.76 -2.15 15.42
C GLY A 111 1.13 -3.54 15.42
N GLY A 112 -0.16 -3.62 15.06
CA GLY A 112 -0.89 -4.89 14.94
C GLY A 112 -1.43 -5.46 16.24
N LYS A 113 -1.66 -4.62 17.26
CA LYS A 113 -2.44 -5.03 18.45
C LYS A 113 -3.93 -5.00 18.14
N SER A 114 -4.36 -3.97 17.40
CA SER A 114 -5.68 -3.86 16.80
C SER A 114 -5.74 -4.58 15.46
N LYS A 115 -6.96 -4.74 14.91
CA LYS A 115 -7.17 -5.35 13.59
C LYS A 115 -6.44 -4.55 12.48
N PRO A 116 -6.11 -5.18 11.34
CA PRO A 116 -5.57 -4.45 10.21
C PRO A 116 -6.61 -3.52 9.58
N TYR A 117 -6.13 -2.54 8.85
CA TYR A 117 -6.96 -1.69 8.00
C TYR A 117 -6.56 -1.86 6.53
N THR A 118 -7.44 -1.44 5.63
CA THR A 118 -7.18 -1.46 4.18
C THR A 118 -7.50 -0.11 3.57
N ASN A 119 -6.70 0.29 2.57
CA ASN A 119 -6.95 1.45 1.74
C ASN A 119 -6.52 1.13 0.29
N GLU A 120 -7.27 1.58 -0.71
CA GLU A 120 -6.97 1.36 -2.13
C GLU A 120 -7.08 2.69 -2.86
N ILE A 121 -6.04 3.06 -3.60
CA ILE A 121 -5.95 4.29 -4.39
C ILE A 121 -5.65 3.92 -5.83
N THR A 122 -6.38 4.48 -6.79
CA THR A 122 -6.13 4.30 -8.22
C THR A 122 -5.50 5.56 -8.79
N PHE A 123 -4.38 5.40 -9.50
CA PHE A 123 -3.71 6.47 -10.23
C PHE A 123 -4.20 6.49 -11.68
N MET A 124 -4.70 7.64 -12.13
CA MET A 124 -5.02 7.84 -13.55
C MET A 124 -3.73 8.13 -14.31
N SER A 125 -3.47 7.39 -15.39
CA SER A 125 -2.27 7.51 -16.20
C SER A 125 -2.12 8.91 -16.83
N SER A 126 -1.33 9.76 -16.20
CA SER A 126 -0.39 10.67 -16.87
C SER A 126 0.84 10.83 -15.98
N LYS A 127 1.83 9.94 -16.19
CA LYS A 127 3.23 10.04 -15.69
C LYS A 127 3.46 10.46 -14.22
N SER A 128 2.51 10.30 -13.31
CA SER A 128 2.67 10.72 -11.92
C SER A 128 2.60 9.49 -11.01
N TYR A 129 3.75 8.86 -10.77
CA TYR A 129 3.89 7.81 -9.77
C TYR A 129 3.80 8.45 -8.38
N CYS A 130 2.60 8.52 -7.80
CA CYS A 130 2.43 8.95 -6.42
C CYS A 130 2.68 7.74 -5.51
N SER A 131 3.94 7.54 -5.12
CA SER A 131 4.26 6.63 -4.03
C SER A 131 3.78 7.24 -2.72
N PHE A 132 3.22 6.41 -1.83
CA PHE A 132 2.86 6.71 -0.43
C PHE A 132 4.06 7.17 0.45
N VAL A 133 5.14 7.67 -0.15
CA VAL A 133 6.39 8.06 0.47
C VAL A 133 6.26 9.50 0.97
N GLY A 134 5.98 9.61 2.27
CA GLY A 134 6.48 10.73 3.07
C GLY A 134 5.89 12.11 2.81
N ASN A 135 4.58 12.25 3.00
CA ASN A 135 3.91 13.35 3.73
C ASN A 135 2.42 13.28 3.37
N GLY A 136 1.54 13.21 4.37
CA GLY A 136 0.12 12.93 4.19
C GLY A 136 -0.51 13.70 3.03
N PHE A 137 -1.22 12.98 2.15
CA PHE A 137 -2.11 13.52 1.11
C PHE A 137 -1.68 14.88 0.54
N ILE A 138 -0.58 14.94 -0.19
CA ILE A 138 -0.37 15.99 -1.19
C ILE A 138 0.13 15.32 -2.46
N ALA A 139 -0.71 15.34 -3.49
CA ALA A 139 -0.26 15.15 -4.86
C ALA A 139 0.52 16.41 -5.24
N GLU A 140 1.85 16.37 -5.16
CA GLU A 140 2.67 17.34 -5.88
C GLU A 140 2.83 16.82 -7.31
N GLU A 141 2.16 17.54 -8.21
CA GLU A 141 2.28 17.44 -9.66
C GLU A 141 3.72 17.78 -10.05
N PHE A 142 4.52 16.77 -10.40
CA PHE A 142 5.77 17.01 -11.09
C PHE A 142 5.43 17.31 -12.56
N ALA A 143 5.25 18.58 -12.88
CA ALA A 143 5.34 19.03 -14.26
C ALA A 143 6.78 18.77 -14.73
N GLU A 144 6.96 17.87 -15.70
CA GLU A 144 8.17 17.89 -16.54
C GLU A 144 8.19 19.28 -17.20
N GLU A 145 9.11 20.16 -16.78
CA GLU A 145 9.44 21.33 -17.57
C GLU A 145 10.05 20.80 -18.87
N ASP A 146 9.30 20.93 -19.98
CA ASP A 146 9.81 20.67 -21.31
C ASP A 146 11.02 21.60 -21.54
N GLU A 147 12.22 21.01 -21.58
CA GLU A 147 13.43 21.68 -22.06
C GLU A 147 13.22 21.96 -23.56
N ASP A 148 12.75 23.18 -23.86
CA ASP A 148 12.71 23.74 -25.21
C ASP A 148 14.13 23.68 -25.81
N CYS A 149 14.31 22.78 -26.77
CA CYS A 149 15.49 22.77 -27.64
C CYS A 149 15.33 23.86 -28.70
N GLU A 150 15.94 25.03 -28.49
CA GLU A 150 16.30 25.98 -29.57
C GLU A 150 17.76 25.82 -30.00
#